data_AF-A0A4V1VLM6-F1
#
_entry.id   AF-A0A4V1VLM6-F1
#
_cell.length_a   1.000
_cell.length_b   1.000
_cell.length_c   1.000
_cell.angle_alpha   90.00
_cell.angle_beta   90.00
_cell.angle_gamma   90.00
#
_symmetry.space_group_name_H-M   'P 1'
#
loop_
_entity.id
_entity.type
_entity.pdbx_description
1 polymer ?
#
loop_
_entity_poly.entity_id
_entity_poly.type
_entity_poly.pdbx_seq_one_letter_code
_entity_poly.pdbx_strand_id
1 'polypeptide(L)'
;MDVHDLDTFLLIGAAVLIAAVLAVRVSVRAGLPSLLMYLGLGLALGSSGAGIQFHDADVALGLGLSALILILAEGGLTTKWEHVRPSLGYGLLLATLGSTISVLVVAFAAHQFFDLRWEIAILLGAVLTPTDAAAVFSVLRAVPLKSRITGVLEVESGLNDAPIVVLVTAISAGHLVDDGPLKFGALIVFELVAGAVVGLGVGFGAGRLLRSVALPASGLYPLVVLAFTVLSYGGATAIHASGFAAVYVSALVLGNTELP
;
A
#
# COMPACT_ATOMS: atom_id res chain seq x y z
N MET A 1 3.55 17.88 -20.27
CA MET A 1 4.84 17.99 -19.56
C MET A 1 5.87 18.32 -20.60
N ASP A 2 6.35 19.55 -20.60
CA ASP A 2 7.52 19.93 -21.39
C ASP A 2 8.80 19.45 -20.68
N VAL A 3 9.93 19.38 -21.39
CA VAL A 3 11.20 18.87 -20.84
C VAL A 3 11.61 19.64 -19.57
N HIS A 4 11.34 20.95 -19.53
CA HIS A 4 11.63 21.79 -18.36
C HIS A 4 10.77 21.46 -17.13
N ASP A 5 9.53 21.03 -17.33
CA ASP A 5 8.66 20.61 -16.24
C ASP A 5 9.17 19.31 -15.62
N LEU A 6 9.67 18.39 -16.46
CA LEU A 6 10.28 17.14 -16.02
C LEU A 6 11.56 17.41 -15.21
N ASP A 7 12.44 18.27 -15.71
CA ASP A 7 13.69 18.62 -15.01
C ASP A 7 13.40 19.23 -13.62
N THR A 8 12.43 20.14 -13.56
CA THR A 8 12.00 20.77 -12.31
C THR A 8 11.38 19.75 -11.34
N PHE A 9 10.53 18.86 -11.86
CA PHE A 9 9.90 17.81 -11.08
C PHE A 9 10.94 16.85 -10.47
N LEU A 10 11.91 16.41 -11.28
CA LEU A 10 12.98 15.53 -10.82
C LEU A 10 13.87 16.20 -9.77
N LEU A 11 14.21 17.48 -9.97
CA LEU A 11 15.03 18.23 -9.03
C LEU A 11 14.33 18.40 -7.67
N ILE A 12 13.07 18.84 -7.69
CA ILE A 12 12.27 19.00 -6.47
C ILE A 12 12.07 17.65 -5.79
N GLY A 13 11.69 16.61 -6.55
CA GLY A 13 11.52 15.26 -6.02
C GLY A 13 12.79 14.72 -5.34
N ALA A 14 13.95 14.87 -5.97
CA ALA A 14 15.23 14.48 -5.39
C ALA A 14 15.56 15.29 -4.13
N ALA A 15 15.35 16.61 -4.14
CA ALA A 15 15.58 17.46 -2.98
C ALA A 15 14.67 17.07 -1.79
N VAL A 16 13.39 16.81 -2.06
CA VAL A 16 12.42 16.36 -1.05
C VAL A 16 12.81 15.00 -0.49
N LEU A 17 13.22 14.04 -1.33
CA LEU A 17 13.70 12.72 -0.88
C LEU A 17 14.94 12.84 0.01
N ILE A 18 15.93 13.65 -0.39
CA ILE A 18 17.13 13.89 0.43
C ILE A 18 16.73 14.53 1.77
N ALA A 19 15.85 15.52 1.76
CA ALA A 19 15.35 16.16 2.97
C ALA A 19 14.62 15.17 3.88
N ALA A 20 13.79 14.29 3.32
CA ALA A 20 13.09 13.24 4.05
C ALA A 20 14.07 12.26 4.72
N VAL A 21 15.10 11.79 4.00
CA VAL A 21 16.14 10.91 4.55
C VAL A 21 16.92 11.59 5.69
N LEU A 22 17.26 12.87 5.54
CA LEU A 22 17.90 13.64 6.60
C LEU A 22 16.98 13.83 7.82
N ALA A 23 15.69 14.07 7.59
CA ALA A 23 14.68 14.21 8.63
C ALA A 23 14.53 12.92 9.46
N VAL A 24 14.58 11.74 8.84
CA VAL A 24 14.58 10.44 9.56
C VAL A 24 15.76 10.35 10.52
N ARG A 25 16.95 10.75 10.09
CA ARG A 25 18.15 10.72 10.96
C ARG A 25 17.99 11.58 12.20
N VAL A 26 17.33 12.73 12.07
CA VAL A 26 16.99 13.62 13.19
C VAL A 26 15.91 12.98 14.06
N SER A 27 14.86 12.42 13.45
CA SER A 27 13.75 11.73 14.13
C SER A 27 14.25 10.64 15.09
N VAL A 28 15.16 9.78 14.59
CA VAL A 28 15.71 8.66 15.36
C VAL A 28 16.51 9.16 16.57
N ARG A 29 17.20 10.30 16.46
CA ARG A 29 17.90 10.92 17.60
C ARG A 29 16.95 11.60 18.58
N ALA A 30 15.87 12.20 18.09
CA ALA A 30 14.87 12.88 18.91
C ALA A 30 13.85 11.94 19.57
N GLY A 31 13.80 10.66 19.16
CA GLY A 31 12.81 9.69 19.64
C GLY A 31 11.39 9.94 19.12
N LEU A 32 11.24 10.76 18.07
CA LEU A 32 9.95 11.09 17.47
C LEU A 32 9.58 10.07 16.38
N PRO A 33 8.29 9.75 16.18
CA PRO A 33 7.81 8.99 15.03
C PRO A 33 8.19 9.69 13.70
N SER A 34 8.77 8.93 12.77
CA SER A 34 9.20 9.44 11.46
C SER A 34 8.05 10.07 10.66
N LEU A 35 6.84 9.51 10.78
CA LEU A 35 5.63 10.06 10.13
C LEU A 35 5.36 11.52 10.50
N LEU A 36 5.58 11.91 11.76
CA LEU A 36 5.39 13.29 12.19
C LEU A 36 6.41 14.22 11.53
N MET A 37 7.64 13.73 11.30
CA MET A 37 8.67 14.50 10.60
C MET A 37 8.34 14.69 9.13
N TYR A 38 7.78 13.67 8.47
CA TYR A 38 7.33 13.78 7.08
C TYR A 38 6.13 14.73 6.94
N LEU A 39 5.17 14.66 7.87
CA LEU A 39 4.06 15.61 7.91
C LEU A 39 4.57 17.04 8.12
N GLY A 40 5.49 17.24 9.07
CA GLY A 40 6.12 18.54 9.30
C GLY A 40 6.87 19.07 8.09
N LEU A 41 7.60 18.20 7.38
CA LEU A 41 8.27 18.54 6.13
C LEU A 41 7.26 18.96 5.05
N GLY A 42 6.16 18.21 4.89
CA GLY A 42 5.09 18.55 3.95
C GLY A 42 4.44 19.90 4.26
N LEU A 43 4.13 20.17 5.54
CA LEU A 43 3.60 21.46 5.98
C LEU A 43 4.58 22.62 5.76
N ALA A 44 5.88 22.38 6.01
CA ALA A 44 6.94 23.37 5.77
C ALA A 44 7.18 23.62 4.28
N LEU A 45 6.96 22.64 3.41
CA LEU A 45 7.04 22.81 1.97
C LEU A 45 5.79 23.47 1.38
N GLY A 46 4.62 23.22 1.99
CA GLY A 46 3.33 23.71 1.50
C GLY A 46 3.15 25.22 1.52
N SER A 47 1.92 25.63 1.23
CA SER A 47 1.54 27.04 1.04
C SER A 47 1.90 27.94 2.24
N SER A 48 1.91 27.39 3.45
CA SER A 48 2.23 28.12 4.69
C SER A 48 3.73 28.21 4.99
N GLY A 49 4.58 27.48 4.25
CA GLY A 49 6.03 27.50 4.42
C GLY A 49 6.76 27.96 3.16
N ALA A 50 7.30 27.03 2.37
CA ALA A 50 8.04 27.33 1.15
C ALA A 50 7.16 27.79 -0.04
N GLY A 51 5.83 27.74 0.12
CA GLY A 51 4.88 28.26 -0.86
C GLY A 51 4.52 27.28 -1.98
N ILE A 52 4.87 25.99 -1.86
CA ILE A 52 4.46 24.96 -2.83
C ILE A 52 2.96 24.76 -2.73
N GLN A 53 2.28 24.83 -3.88
CA GLN A 53 0.84 24.70 -3.96
C GLN A 53 0.43 23.26 -4.28
N PHE A 54 -0.13 22.57 -3.28
CA PHE A 54 -0.65 21.21 -3.40
C PHE A 54 -2.13 21.22 -3.85
N HIS A 55 -2.42 21.81 -5.01
CA HIS A 55 -3.80 21.89 -5.53
C HIS A 55 -4.14 20.83 -6.57
N ASP A 56 -3.14 20.08 -7.05
CA ASP A 56 -3.34 19.06 -8.06
C ASP A 56 -3.61 17.69 -7.43
N ALA A 57 -4.89 17.33 -7.39
CA ALA A 57 -5.34 16.04 -6.86
C ALA A 57 -4.92 14.86 -7.76
N ASP A 58 -4.79 15.08 -9.08
CA ASP A 58 -4.43 14.03 -10.02
C ASP A 58 -2.95 13.65 -9.88
N VAL A 59 -2.08 14.65 -9.69
CA VAL A 59 -0.67 14.42 -9.37
C VAL A 59 -0.53 13.72 -8.02
N ALA A 60 -1.29 14.16 -7.00
CA ALA A 60 -1.27 13.50 -5.69
C ALA A 60 -1.73 12.04 -5.77
N LEU A 61 -2.79 11.76 -6.53
CA LEU A 61 -3.28 10.41 -6.78
C LEU A 61 -2.26 9.57 -7.54
N GLY A 62 -1.71 10.09 -8.64
CA GLY A 62 -0.71 9.40 -9.45
C GLY A 62 0.54 9.02 -8.64
N LEU A 63 1.06 9.95 -7.84
CA LEU A 63 2.18 9.70 -6.96
C LEU A 63 1.83 8.74 -5.82
N GLY A 64 0.64 8.89 -5.22
CA GLY A 64 0.15 8.03 -4.16
C GLY A 64 0.00 6.57 -4.61
N LEU A 65 -0.65 6.33 -5.75
CA LEU A 65 -0.80 4.98 -6.30
C LEU A 65 0.54 4.38 -6.72
N SER A 66 1.42 5.19 -7.35
CA SER A 66 2.77 4.74 -7.72
C SER A 66 3.60 4.36 -6.51
N ALA A 67 3.57 5.18 -5.45
CA ALA A 67 4.24 4.88 -4.19
C ALA A 67 3.64 3.63 -3.53
N LEU A 68 2.32 3.48 -3.53
CA LEU A 68 1.65 2.32 -2.94
C LEU A 68 2.03 1.01 -3.64
N ILE A 69 2.21 1.00 -4.97
CA ILE A 69 2.74 -0.16 -5.69
C ILE A 69 4.11 -0.56 -5.13
N LEU A 70 5.00 0.41 -4.91
CA LEU A 70 6.34 0.14 -4.37
C LEU A 70 6.30 -0.28 -2.90
N ILE A 71 5.44 0.34 -2.09
CA ILE A 71 5.27 0.01 -0.66
C ILE A 71 4.75 -1.42 -0.51
N LEU A 72 3.74 -1.82 -1.29
CA LEU A 72 3.22 -3.19 -1.26
C LEU A 72 4.22 -4.20 -1.83
N ALA A 73 5.02 -3.82 -2.82
CA ALA A 73 6.11 -4.63 -3.33
C ALA A 73 7.15 -4.89 -2.22
N GLU A 74 7.62 -3.84 -1.54
CA GLU A 74 8.55 -3.96 -0.42
C GLU A 74 7.95 -4.79 0.73
N GLY A 75 6.69 -4.52 1.09
CA GLY A 75 5.96 -5.26 2.10
C GLY A 75 5.87 -6.75 1.78
N GLY A 76 5.50 -7.12 0.55
CA GLY A 76 5.48 -8.51 0.10
C GLY A 76 6.86 -9.17 0.14
N LEU A 77 7.89 -8.50 -0.41
CA LEU A 77 9.25 -9.04 -0.49
C LEU A 77 9.91 -9.26 0.88
N THR A 78 9.61 -8.41 1.85
CA THR A 78 10.17 -8.48 3.21
C THR A 78 9.38 -9.41 4.13
N THR A 79 8.13 -9.74 3.77
CA THR A 79 7.28 -10.64 4.53
C THR A 79 7.80 -12.07 4.46
N LYS A 80 8.14 -12.64 5.62
CA LYS A 80 8.58 -14.04 5.73
C LYS A 80 7.39 -14.97 5.94
N TRP A 81 7.14 -15.84 4.97
CA TRP A 81 6.03 -16.77 4.98
C TRP A 81 6.00 -17.69 6.21
N GLU A 82 7.17 -18.12 6.68
CA GLU A 82 7.29 -18.97 7.87
C GLU A 82 6.76 -18.31 9.14
N HIS A 83 6.92 -16.99 9.27
CA HIS A 83 6.44 -16.22 10.42
C HIS A 83 4.95 -15.88 10.32
N VAL A 84 4.46 -15.69 9.09
CA VAL A 84 3.09 -15.25 8.78
C VAL A 84 2.09 -16.40 8.71
N ARG A 85 2.49 -17.55 8.15
CA ARG A 85 1.59 -18.70 7.97
C ARG A 85 0.86 -19.14 9.27
N PRO A 86 1.49 -19.16 10.46
CA PRO A 86 0.80 -19.53 11.70
C PRO A 86 -0.22 -18.49 12.20
N SER A 87 -0.12 -17.22 11.78
CA SER A 87 -1.01 -16.11 12.15
C SER A 87 -2.00 -15.72 11.07
N LEU A 88 -1.90 -16.31 9.86
CA LEU A 88 -2.68 -15.93 8.69
C LEU A 88 -4.20 -15.88 8.94
N GLY A 89 -4.75 -16.85 9.68
CA GLY A 89 -6.18 -16.88 9.98
C GLY A 89 -6.65 -15.68 10.82
N TYR A 90 -5.86 -15.25 11.81
CA TYR A 90 -6.17 -14.06 12.61
C TYR A 90 -5.96 -12.78 11.82
N GLY A 91 -4.86 -12.69 11.06
CA GLY A 91 -4.59 -11.53 10.22
C GLY A 91 -5.65 -11.34 9.13
N LEU A 92 -6.12 -12.40 8.48
CA LEU A 92 -7.22 -12.36 7.52
C LEU A 92 -8.52 -11.88 8.16
N LEU A 93 -8.85 -12.37 9.36
CA LEU A 93 -10.05 -11.95 10.09
C LEU A 93 -10.02 -10.44 10.40
N LEU A 94 -8.88 -9.94 10.86
CA LEU A 94 -8.68 -8.51 11.15
C LEU A 94 -8.70 -7.66 9.88
N ALA A 95 -7.98 -8.08 8.83
CA ALA A 95 -7.91 -7.37 7.56
C ALA A 95 -9.24 -7.35 6.79
N THR A 96 -10.18 -8.24 7.09
CA THR A 96 -11.50 -8.32 6.42
C THR A 96 -12.64 -7.88 7.32
N LEU A 97 -12.98 -8.66 8.34
CA LEU A 97 -14.09 -8.34 9.24
C LEU A 97 -13.75 -7.17 10.16
N GLY A 98 -12.52 -7.14 10.69
CA GLY A 98 -12.07 -6.04 11.54
C GLY A 98 -12.12 -4.71 10.80
N SER A 99 -11.51 -4.64 9.62
CA SER A 99 -11.53 -3.46 8.75
C SER A 99 -12.96 -3.07 8.37
N THR A 100 -13.81 -4.01 7.94
CA THR A 100 -15.21 -3.74 7.59
C THR A 100 -15.97 -3.12 8.77
N ILE A 101 -15.82 -3.68 9.98
CA ILE A 101 -16.46 -3.14 11.18
C ILE A 101 -15.94 -1.72 11.47
N SER A 102 -14.63 -1.49 11.39
CA SER A 102 -14.02 -0.17 11.58
C SER A 102 -14.58 0.87 10.60
N VAL A 103 -14.65 0.52 9.31
CA VAL A 103 -15.26 1.37 8.27
C VAL A 103 -16.68 1.73 8.64
N LEU A 104 -17.50 0.73 9.00
CA LEU A 104 -18.92 0.95 9.32
C LEU A 104 -19.12 1.81 10.57
N VAL A 105 -18.32 1.61 11.61
CA VAL A 105 -18.39 2.40 12.85
C VAL A 105 -18.04 3.86 12.57
N VAL A 106 -16.94 4.11 11.86
CA VAL A 106 -16.52 5.47 11.50
C VAL A 106 -17.52 6.13 10.55
N ALA A 107 -17.99 5.41 9.53
CA ALA A 107 -18.99 5.90 8.58
C ALA A 107 -20.31 6.24 9.28
N PHE A 108 -20.79 5.38 10.18
CA PHE A 108 -22.00 5.66 10.95
C PHE A 108 -21.85 6.92 11.80
N ALA A 109 -20.74 7.07 12.52
CA ALA A 109 -20.47 8.27 13.30
C ALA A 109 -20.38 9.52 12.40
N ALA A 110 -19.69 9.42 11.26
CA ALA A 110 -19.55 10.50 10.29
C ALA A 110 -20.91 10.95 9.73
N HIS A 111 -21.77 10.01 9.38
CA HIS A 111 -23.12 10.30 8.90
C HIS A 111 -23.99 10.95 9.99
N GLN A 112 -23.97 10.42 11.21
CA GLN A 112 -24.85 10.91 12.29
C GLN A 112 -24.41 12.26 12.88
N PHE A 113 -23.10 12.49 13.06
CA PHE A 113 -22.61 13.69 13.73
C PHE A 113 -22.29 14.85 12.78
N PHE A 114 -21.98 14.56 11.52
CA PHE A 114 -21.57 15.57 10.53
C PHE A 114 -22.54 15.69 9.35
N ASP A 115 -23.67 14.97 9.38
CA ASP A 115 -24.70 14.96 8.32
C ASP A 115 -24.13 14.65 6.92
N LEU A 116 -23.03 13.88 6.89
CA LEU A 116 -22.37 13.49 5.64
C LEU A 116 -23.20 12.44 4.92
N ARG A 117 -23.31 12.52 3.60
CA ARG A 117 -23.92 11.46 2.81
C ARG A 117 -23.20 10.12 3.02
N TRP A 118 -23.94 9.01 2.95
CA TRP A 118 -23.40 7.66 3.18
C TRP A 118 -22.17 7.35 2.33
N GLU A 119 -22.13 7.79 1.08
CA GLU A 119 -20.99 7.54 0.19
C GLU A 119 -19.72 8.23 0.73
N ILE A 120 -19.84 9.50 1.14
CA ILE A 120 -18.72 10.27 1.71
C ILE A 120 -18.34 9.72 3.09
N ALA A 121 -19.32 9.31 3.88
CA ALA A 121 -19.09 8.76 5.21
C ALA A 121 -18.35 7.41 5.15
N ILE A 122 -18.72 6.53 4.21
CA ILE A 122 -18.02 5.26 3.98
C ILE A 122 -16.62 5.51 3.43
N LEU A 123 -16.44 6.46 2.50
CA LEU A 123 -15.12 6.86 2.02
C LEU A 123 -14.22 7.36 3.16
N LEU A 124 -14.77 8.18 4.06
CA LEU A 124 -14.04 8.66 5.23
C LEU A 124 -13.63 7.49 6.15
N GLY A 125 -14.56 6.56 6.42
CA GLY A 125 -14.26 5.35 7.18
C GLY A 125 -13.19 4.48 6.51
N ALA A 126 -13.28 4.30 5.20
CA ALA A 126 -12.34 3.53 4.40
C ALA A 126 -10.93 4.12 4.47
N VAL A 127 -10.76 5.43 4.24
CA VAL A 127 -9.43 6.09 4.25
C VAL A 127 -8.78 6.06 5.64
N LEU A 128 -9.58 6.01 6.72
CA LEU A 128 -9.07 5.96 8.10
C LEU A 128 -8.81 4.54 8.64
N THR A 129 -9.16 3.50 7.87
CA THR A 129 -9.06 2.10 8.31
C THR A 129 -7.69 1.44 8.08
N PRO A 130 -6.94 1.72 6.99
CA PRO A 130 -5.60 1.19 6.78
C PRO A 130 -4.68 1.43 7.98
N THR A 131 -4.00 0.37 8.40
CA THR A 131 -3.10 0.39 9.55
C THR A 131 -1.67 0.18 9.06
N ASP A 132 -0.76 1.07 9.45
CA ASP A 132 0.67 0.96 9.12
C ASP A 132 1.43 0.23 10.23
N ALA A 133 1.82 -1.03 9.97
CA ALA A 133 2.64 -1.80 10.90
C ALA A 133 4.03 -1.18 11.11
N ALA A 134 4.62 -0.52 10.11
CA ALA A 134 5.94 0.10 10.23
C ALA A 134 5.93 1.25 11.24
N ALA A 135 4.86 2.06 11.25
CA ALA A 135 4.65 3.11 12.26
C ALA A 135 4.55 2.52 13.67
N VAL A 136 3.74 1.46 13.84
CA VAL A 136 3.58 0.76 15.12
C VAL A 136 4.90 0.17 15.59
N PHE A 137 5.65 -0.50 14.72
CA PHE A 137 6.95 -1.07 15.05
C PHE A 137 8.01 0.00 15.33
N SER A 138 7.94 1.17 14.70
CA SER A 138 8.83 2.30 15.01
C SER A 138 8.64 2.77 16.46
N VAL A 139 7.40 2.84 16.93
CA VAL A 139 7.08 3.25 18.31
C VAL A 139 7.38 2.11 19.29
N LEU A 140 7.06 0.87 18.94
CA LEU A 140 7.26 -0.30 19.78
C LEU A 140 8.65 -0.91 19.68
N ARG A 141 9.61 -0.24 19.02
CA ARG A 141 10.99 -0.74 18.85
C ARG A 141 11.69 -1.05 20.19
N ALA A 142 11.29 -0.37 21.27
CA ALA A 142 11.83 -0.59 22.61
C ALA A 142 11.17 -1.78 23.36
N VAL A 143 10.12 -2.38 22.81
CA VAL A 143 9.35 -3.47 23.44
C VAL A 143 9.56 -4.78 22.67
N PRO A 144 10.07 -5.85 23.30
CA PRO A 144 10.23 -7.13 22.63
C PRO A 144 8.86 -7.76 22.37
N LEU A 145 8.40 -7.71 21.11
CA LEU A 145 7.17 -8.34 20.68
C LEU A 145 7.38 -9.83 20.41
N LYS A 146 6.41 -10.66 20.79
CA LYS A 146 6.41 -12.08 20.42
C LYS A 146 6.25 -12.19 18.90
N SER A 147 6.98 -13.11 18.27
CA SER A 147 6.92 -13.36 16.82
C SER A 147 5.49 -13.53 16.29
N ARG A 148 4.61 -14.15 17.08
CA ARG A 148 3.20 -14.32 16.71
C ARG A 148 2.44 -12.99 16.59
N ILE A 149 2.74 -12.00 17.43
CA ILE A 149 2.08 -10.68 17.38
C ILE A 149 2.62 -9.90 16.19
N THR A 150 3.94 -9.90 16.00
CA THR A 150 4.58 -9.30 14.81
C THR A 150 4.00 -9.86 13.52
N GLY A 151 3.90 -11.19 13.42
CA GLY A 151 3.32 -11.85 12.25
C GLY A 151 1.82 -11.65 12.09
N VAL A 152 1.06 -11.28 13.12
CA VAL A 152 -0.35 -10.85 12.95
C VAL A 152 -0.39 -9.44 12.38
N LEU A 153 0.39 -8.52 12.95
CA LEU A 153 0.44 -7.11 12.53
C LEU A 153 0.95 -6.94 11.10
N GLU A 154 1.96 -7.71 10.69
CA GLU A 154 2.48 -7.71 9.32
C GLU A 154 1.41 -8.17 8.31
N VAL A 155 0.64 -9.20 8.66
CA VAL A 155 -0.45 -9.72 7.82
C VAL A 155 -1.61 -8.75 7.76
N GLU A 156 -2.01 -8.21 8.90
CA GLU A 156 -3.09 -7.23 8.99
C GLU A 156 -2.77 -6.00 8.13
N SER A 157 -1.59 -5.40 8.32
CA SER A 157 -1.16 -4.22 7.55
C SER A 157 -1.05 -4.52 6.05
N GLY A 158 -0.38 -5.61 5.67
CA GLY A 158 -0.21 -5.95 4.25
C GLY A 158 -1.49 -6.34 3.52
N LEU A 159 -2.44 -7.00 4.20
CA LEU A 159 -3.69 -7.44 3.59
C LEU A 159 -4.83 -6.42 3.66
N ASN A 160 -4.74 -5.39 4.51
CA ASN A 160 -5.77 -4.38 4.66
C ASN A 160 -5.70 -3.30 3.56
N ASP A 161 -4.52 -3.01 3.03
CA ASP A 161 -4.33 -1.93 2.03
C ASP A 161 -5.06 -2.20 0.72
N ALA A 162 -4.89 -3.40 0.12
CA ALA A 162 -5.47 -3.72 -1.18
C ALA A 162 -7.03 -3.69 -1.18
N PRO A 163 -7.73 -4.29 -0.21
CA PRO A 163 -9.19 -4.18 -0.09
C PRO A 163 -9.68 -2.74 0.07
N ILE A 164 -8.99 -1.92 0.85
CA ILE A 164 -9.41 -0.54 1.06
C ILE A 164 -9.24 0.30 -0.20
N VAL A 165 -8.14 0.13 -0.95
CA VAL A 165 -7.97 0.87 -2.20
C VAL A 165 -9.00 0.44 -3.23
N VAL A 166 -9.32 -0.85 -3.33
CA VAL A 166 -10.43 -1.36 -4.16
C VAL A 166 -11.76 -0.75 -3.72
N LEU A 167 -12.05 -0.72 -2.41
CA LEU A 167 -13.26 -0.12 -1.85
C LEU A 167 -13.38 1.37 -2.22
N VAL A 168 -12.33 2.16 -2.01
CA VAL A 168 -12.31 3.60 -2.29
C VAL A 168 -12.45 3.89 -3.78
N THR A 169 -11.73 3.14 -4.63
CA THR A 169 -11.79 3.33 -6.09
C THR A 169 -13.13 2.91 -6.67
N ALA A 170 -13.71 1.79 -6.21
CA ALA A 170 -15.02 1.33 -6.65
C ALA A 170 -16.16 2.28 -6.23
N ILE A 171 -16.11 2.83 -5.01
CA ILE A 171 -17.09 3.86 -4.58
C ILE A 171 -16.92 5.13 -5.40
N SER A 172 -15.68 5.57 -5.63
CA SER A 172 -15.39 6.78 -6.42
C SER A 172 -15.84 6.66 -7.88
N ALA A 173 -15.88 5.43 -8.42
CA ALA A 173 -16.39 5.12 -9.75
C ALA A 173 -17.93 4.96 -9.81
N GLY A 174 -18.65 5.05 -8.68
CA GLY A 174 -20.12 5.02 -8.62
C GLY A 174 -20.74 3.64 -8.37
N HIS A 175 -19.95 2.57 -8.32
CA HIS A 175 -20.44 1.19 -8.22
C HIS A 175 -21.31 0.91 -6.98
N LEU A 176 -21.10 1.64 -5.89
CA LEU A 176 -21.92 1.48 -4.67
C LEU A 176 -23.39 1.85 -4.92
N VAL A 177 -23.64 2.88 -5.71
CA VAL A 177 -24.98 3.40 -5.98
C VAL A 177 -25.65 2.64 -7.12
N ASP A 178 -24.90 2.30 -8.16
CA ASP A 178 -25.44 1.75 -9.41
C ASP A 178 -25.71 0.23 -9.35
N ASP A 179 -24.84 -0.54 -8.67
CA ASP A 179 -24.90 -2.01 -8.70
C ASP A 179 -25.65 -2.62 -7.50
N GLY A 180 -25.84 -1.84 -6.43
CA GLY A 180 -26.41 -2.29 -5.16
C GLY A 180 -25.41 -3.09 -4.29
N PRO A 181 -25.66 -3.20 -2.98
CA PRO A 181 -24.65 -3.61 -1.99
C PRO A 181 -24.13 -5.04 -2.18
N LEU A 182 -24.98 -5.97 -2.66
CA LEU A 182 -24.60 -7.37 -2.83
C LEU A 182 -23.68 -7.57 -4.05
N LYS A 183 -23.98 -6.91 -5.17
CA LYS A 183 -23.10 -6.94 -6.36
C LYS A 183 -21.80 -6.19 -6.10
N PHE A 184 -21.88 -5.06 -5.40
CA PHE A 184 -20.72 -4.30 -4.97
C PHE A 184 -19.76 -5.15 -4.10
N GLY A 185 -20.28 -5.86 -3.09
CA GLY A 185 -19.48 -6.77 -2.28
C GLY A 185 -18.87 -7.91 -3.11
N ALA A 186 -19.64 -8.49 -4.04
CA ALA A 186 -19.14 -9.53 -4.94
C ALA A 186 -18.04 -9.02 -5.89
N LEU A 187 -18.15 -7.79 -6.38
CA LEU A 187 -17.13 -7.13 -7.20
C LEU A 187 -15.81 -7.00 -6.45
N ILE A 188 -15.84 -6.47 -5.21
CA ILE A 188 -14.63 -6.33 -4.38
C ILE A 188 -13.95 -7.69 -4.17
N VAL A 189 -14.74 -8.71 -3.80
CA VAL A 189 -14.20 -10.07 -3.59
C VAL A 189 -13.61 -10.62 -4.88
N PHE A 190 -14.28 -10.43 -6.01
CA PHE A 190 -13.79 -10.85 -7.31
C PHE A 190 -12.47 -10.18 -7.66
N GLU A 191 -12.37 -8.85 -7.55
CA GLU A 191 -11.16 -8.10 -7.88
C GLU A 191 -9.97 -8.53 -7.02
N LEU A 192 -10.18 -8.75 -5.72
CA LEU A 192 -9.13 -9.20 -4.80
C LEU A 192 -8.68 -10.63 -5.10
N VAL A 193 -9.62 -11.56 -5.33
CA VAL A 193 -9.31 -12.96 -5.65
C VAL A 193 -8.62 -13.06 -7.01
N ALA A 194 -9.15 -12.39 -8.03
CA ALA A 194 -8.55 -12.37 -9.36
C ALA A 194 -7.15 -11.74 -9.32
N GLY A 195 -6.98 -10.64 -8.56
CA GLY A 195 -5.68 -10.00 -8.36
C GLY A 195 -4.69 -10.94 -7.69
N ALA A 196 -5.09 -11.63 -6.63
CA ALA A 196 -4.26 -12.63 -5.96
C ALA A 196 -3.86 -13.78 -6.90
N VAL A 197 -4.78 -14.28 -7.74
CA VAL A 197 -4.48 -15.33 -8.73
C VAL A 197 -3.46 -14.86 -9.76
N VAL A 198 -3.61 -13.64 -10.30
CA VAL A 198 -2.62 -13.04 -11.19
C VAL A 198 -1.27 -12.90 -10.48
N GLY A 199 -1.27 -12.39 -9.25
CA GLY A 199 -0.06 -12.25 -8.44
C GLY A 199 0.67 -13.56 -8.20
N LEU A 200 -0.05 -14.65 -7.89
CA LEU A 200 0.53 -15.99 -7.77
C LEU A 200 1.14 -16.44 -9.10
N GLY A 201 0.40 -16.30 -10.21
CA GLY A 201 0.88 -16.68 -11.54
C GLY A 201 2.16 -15.95 -11.93
N VAL A 202 2.19 -14.63 -11.74
CA VAL A 202 3.36 -13.79 -12.02
C VAL A 202 4.50 -14.12 -11.08
N GLY A 203 4.26 -14.24 -9.77
CA GLY A 203 5.29 -14.52 -8.78
C GLY A 203 5.98 -15.87 -9.00
N PHE A 204 5.21 -16.94 -9.23
CA PHE A 204 5.79 -18.26 -9.54
C PHE A 204 6.49 -18.28 -10.90
N GLY A 205 5.91 -17.64 -11.92
CA GLY A 205 6.52 -17.52 -13.24
C GLY A 205 7.85 -16.78 -13.20
N ALA A 206 7.88 -15.63 -12.53
CA ALA A 206 9.06 -14.81 -12.33
C ALA A 206 10.14 -15.54 -11.51
N GLY A 207 9.78 -16.19 -10.41
CA GLY A 207 10.72 -16.95 -9.59
C GLY A 207 11.35 -18.12 -10.35
N ARG A 208 10.56 -18.81 -11.19
CA ARG A 208 11.06 -19.88 -12.05
C ARG A 208 11.98 -19.36 -13.15
N LEU A 209 11.63 -18.22 -13.76
CA LEU A 209 12.47 -17.57 -14.76
C LEU A 209 13.81 -17.14 -14.15
N LEU A 210 13.79 -16.45 -13.01
CA LEU A 210 14.98 -15.98 -12.30
C LEU A 210 15.91 -17.11 -11.88
N ARG A 211 15.37 -18.27 -11.49
CA ARG A 211 16.20 -19.46 -11.22
C ARG A 211 16.82 -20.07 -12.47
N SER A 212 16.14 -19.96 -13.61
CA SER A 212 16.62 -20.53 -14.88
C SER A 212 17.61 -19.63 -15.61
N VAL A 213 17.55 -18.32 -15.38
CA VAL A 213 18.39 -17.32 -16.02
C VAL A 213 19.44 -16.87 -15.01
N ALA A 214 20.67 -17.39 -15.14
CA ALA A 214 21.81 -16.86 -14.40
C ALA A 214 22.09 -15.43 -14.89
N LEU A 215 21.61 -14.43 -14.15
CA LEU A 215 21.85 -13.03 -14.49
C LEU A 215 23.36 -12.73 -14.33
N PRO A 216 24.01 -12.09 -15.32
CA PRO A 216 25.46 -11.85 -15.29
C PRO A 216 25.93 -10.94 -14.14
N ALA A 217 25.01 -10.16 -13.58
CA ALA A 217 25.29 -9.21 -12.51
C ALA A 217 24.19 -9.28 -11.44
N SER A 218 24.60 -9.35 -10.17
CA SER A 218 23.69 -9.39 -9.02
C SER A 218 22.78 -8.15 -8.92
N GLY A 219 23.22 -7.01 -9.44
CA GLY A 219 22.42 -5.78 -9.49
C GLY A 219 21.20 -5.85 -10.41
N LEU A 220 21.09 -6.86 -11.28
CA LEU A 220 19.93 -7.03 -12.17
C LEU A 220 18.73 -7.67 -11.47
N TYR A 221 18.94 -8.41 -10.38
CA TYR A 221 17.83 -9.09 -9.68
C TYR A 221 16.78 -8.12 -9.12
N PRO A 222 17.14 -7.05 -8.39
CA PRO A 222 16.16 -6.07 -7.91
C PRO A 222 15.37 -5.41 -9.05
N LEU A 223 16.03 -5.14 -10.18
CA LEU A 223 15.36 -4.55 -11.35
C LEU A 223 14.34 -5.51 -11.96
N VAL A 224 14.67 -6.79 -12.08
CA VAL A 224 13.75 -7.80 -12.61
C VAL A 224 12.59 -8.04 -11.64
N VAL A 225 12.84 -8.11 -10.34
CA VAL A 225 11.80 -8.22 -9.31
C VAL A 225 10.84 -7.03 -9.37
N LEU A 226 11.38 -5.80 -9.46
CA LEU A 226 10.57 -4.60 -9.63
C LEU A 226 9.74 -4.67 -10.92
N ALA A 227 10.36 -5.05 -12.04
CA ALA A 227 9.68 -5.16 -13.32
C ALA A 227 8.52 -6.17 -13.28
N PHE A 228 8.72 -7.35 -12.69
CA PHE A 228 7.65 -8.35 -12.51
C PHE A 228 6.56 -7.89 -11.56
N THR A 229 6.91 -7.12 -10.54
CA THR A 229 5.92 -6.59 -9.60
C THR A 229 5.02 -5.55 -10.27
N VAL A 230 5.60 -4.64 -11.05
CA VAL A 230 4.84 -3.67 -11.86
C VAL A 230 4.08 -4.36 -12.99
N LEU A 231 4.64 -5.41 -13.60
CA LEU A 231 3.93 -6.25 -14.57
C LEU A 231 2.71 -6.92 -13.94
N SER A 232 2.82 -7.40 -12.69
CA SER A 232 1.70 -7.96 -11.94
C SER A 232 0.58 -6.94 -11.76
N TYR A 233 0.92 -5.71 -11.38
CA TYR A 233 -0.04 -4.61 -11.30
C TYR A 233 -0.76 -4.39 -12.63
N GLY A 234 -0.01 -4.14 -13.71
CA GLY A 234 -0.57 -3.85 -15.02
C GLY A 234 -1.36 -5.01 -15.63
N GLY A 235 -0.91 -6.24 -15.40
CA GLY A 235 -1.58 -7.45 -15.86
C GLY A 235 -2.92 -7.67 -15.18
N ALA A 236 -2.99 -7.44 -13.86
CA ALA A 236 -4.25 -7.53 -13.12
C ALA A 236 -5.21 -6.40 -13.48
N THR A 237 -4.75 -5.15 -13.56
CA THR A 237 -5.63 -4.02 -13.89
C THR A 237 -6.19 -4.12 -15.32
N ALA A 238 -5.45 -4.70 -16.27
CA ALA A 238 -5.92 -4.91 -17.65
C ALA A 238 -7.13 -5.86 -17.75
N ILE A 239 -7.34 -6.73 -16.76
CA ILE A 239 -8.49 -7.66 -16.69
C ILE A 239 -9.51 -7.25 -15.63
N HIS A 240 -9.48 -5.99 -15.17
CA HIS A 240 -10.32 -5.49 -14.09
C HIS A 240 -10.18 -6.28 -12.78
N ALA A 241 -8.96 -6.69 -12.45
CA ALA A 241 -8.61 -7.27 -11.16
C ALA A 241 -7.78 -6.29 -10.32
N SER A 242 -7.68 -6.55 -9.01
CA SER A 242 -6.93 -5.69 -8.09
C SER A 242 -5.43 -5.79 -8.37
N GLY A 243 -4.88 -4.75 -9.00
CA GLY A 243 -3.44 -4.61 -9.23
C GLY A 243 -2.63 -4.59 -7.94
N PHE A 244 -3.15 -3.97 -6.88
CA PHE A 244 -2.49 -3.92 -5.56
C PHE A 244 -2.40 -5.29 -4.89
N ALA A 245 -3.47 -6.10 -4.96
CA ALA A 245 -3.44 -7.48 -4.48
C ALA A 245 -2.45 -8.32 -5.30
N ALA A 246 -2.42 -8.14 -6.62
CA ALA A 246 -1.50 -8.84 -7.51
C ALA A 246 -0.03 -8.50 -7.20
N VAL A 247 0.28 -7.22 -6.95
CA VAL A 247 1.59 -6.73 -6.52
C VAL A 247 2.01 -7.41 -5.23
N TYR A 248 1.22 -7.28 -4.16
CA TYR A 248 1.56 -7.81 -2.85
C TYR A 248 1.81 -9.32 -2.89
N VAL A 249 0.91 -10.07 -3.56
CA VAL A 249 1.03 -11.53 -3.67
C VAL A 249 2.22 -11.95 -4.53
N SER A 250 2.46 -11.28 -5.66
CA SER A 250 3.63 -11.60 -6.50
C SER A 250 4.95 -11.34 -5.78
N ALA A 251 5.03 -10.21 -5.07
CA ALA A 251 6.17 -9.84 -4.24
C ALA A 251 6.37 -10.82 -3.07
N LEU A 252 5.29 -11.24 -2.40
CA LEU A 252 5.34 -12.24 -1.34
C LEU A 252 5.90 -13.57 -1.83
N VAL A 253 5.44 -14.05 -3.00
CA VAL A 253 5.97 -15.27 -3.60
C VAL A 253 7.47 -15.11 -3.91
N LEU A 254 7.86 -14.02 -4.57
CA LEU A 254 9.25 -13.77 -4.94
C LEU A 254 10.19 -13.65 -3.72
N GLY A 255 9.77 -12.94 -2.67
CA GLY A 255 10.54 -12.78 -1.43
C GLY A 255 10.74 -14.07 -0.65
N ASN A 256 9.86 -15.07 -0.88
CA ASN A 256 9.94 -16.39 -0.26
C ASN A 256 10.44 -17.48 -1.21
N THR A 257 10.83 -17.13 -2.44
CA THR A 257 11.60 -18.01 -3.30
C THR A 257 13.08 -17.78 -3.06
N GLU A 258 13.85 -18.85 -2.83
CA GLU A 258 15.31 -18.78 -2.92
C GLU A 258 15.68 -18.37 -4.35
N LEU A 259 16.04 -17.10 -4.52
CA LEU A 259 16.60 -16.54 -5.75
C LEU A 259 18.13 -16.74 -5.72
N PRO A 260 18.78 -17.03 -6.86
CA PRO A 260 20.24 -17.26 -6.92
C PRO A 260 21.09 -16.07 -6.52
#